data_AF-I7J8S5-F1
#
_entry.id   AF-I7J8S5-F1
#
_cell.length_a   1.000
_cell.length_b   1.000
_cell.length_c   1.000
_cell.angle_alpha   90.00
_cell.angle_beta   90.00
_cell.angle_gamma   90.00
#
_symmetry.space_group_name_H-M   'P 1'
#
loop_
_entity.id
_entity.type
_entity.pdbx_description
1 polymer ?
#
loop_
_entity_poly.entity_id
_entity_poly.type
_entity_poly.pdbx_seq_one_letter_code
_entity_poly.pdbx_strand_id
1 'polypeptide(L)'
;MKQKNRSGLCAAALVGLLLVCAAAAPVGAEETLQLLGGTLLIDETKGTDCCSATGAHSKCLMYTPGTTYRVVVLCEYKDGNDAIGQTAQFRLEGPDGTVDTKSIWDIPIFNNDWKGRLTVDFTPDGPGTYYWELTCSEGAHSASARGSIELR
;
A
#
# COMPACT_ATOMS: atom_id res chain seq x y z
N MET A 1 -5.88 -72.20 -52.42
CA MET A 1 -6.14 -73.39 -51.57
C MET A 1 -6.11 -72.98 -50.10
N LYS A 2 -7.11 -73.45 -49.34
CA LYS A 2 -7.21 -73.55 -47.86
C LYS A 2 -7.20 -72.30 -46.96
N GLN A 3 -8.44 -71.93 -46.66
CA GLN A 3 -8.98 -71.41 -45.40
C GLN A 3 -8.43 -72.08 -44.12
N LYS A 4 -8.25 -71.30 -43.04
CA LYS A 4 -8.64 -71.75 -41.68
C LYS A 4 -8.98 -70.57 -40.77
N ASN A 5 -10.06 -70.76 -40.02
CA ASN A 5 -10.89 -69.79 -39.31
C ASN A 5 -10.45 -69.56 -37.85
N ARG A 6 -10.94 -68.42 -37.29
CA ARG A 6 -11.40 -68.20 -35.89
C ARG A 6 -10.29 -68.23 -34.82
N SER A 7 -10.29 -67.46 -33.73
CA SER A 7 -11.32 -66.88 -32.84
C SER A 7 -10.56 -65.99 -31.85
N GLY A 8 -11.08 -64.83 -31.42
CA GLY A 8 -11.72 -64.74 -30.11
C GLY A 8 -11.24 -63.47 -29.36
N LEU A 9 -12.19 -62.83 -28.68
CA LEU A 9 -12.10 -61.56 -27.96
C LEU A 9 -11.05 -61.55 -26.83
N CYS A 10 -10.50 -60.38 -26.50
CA CYS A 10 -10.69 -59.76 -25.18
C CYS A 10 -9.99 -58.41 -25.01
N ALA A 11 -10.79 -57.44 -24.56
CA ALA A 11 -10.52 -56.43 -23.54
C ALA A 11 -9.31 -55.49 -23.66
N ALA A 12 -9.64 -54.21 -23.75
CA ALA A 12 -8.79 -53.05 -23.68
C ALA A 12 -8.07 -52.89 -22.32
N ALA A 13 -6.84 -52.36 -22.37
CA ALA A 13 -6.28 -51.49 -21.35
C ALA A 13 -5.10 -50.69 -21.96
N LEU A 14 -5.39 -49.73 -22.84
CA LEU A 14 -4.45 -48.66 -23.14
C LEU A 14 -4.61 -47.63 -22.02
N VAL A 15 -3.72 -47.70 -21.03
CA VAL A 15 -3.55 -46.67 -20.01
C VAL A 15 -3.05 -45.42 -20.74
N GLY A 16 -4.00 -44.58 -21.15
CA GLY A 16 -3.72 -43.24 -21.62
C GLY A 16 -3.18 -42.43 -20.45
N LEU A 17 -1.86 -42.22 -20.44
CA LEU A 17 -1.25 -41.21 -19.61
C LEU A 17 -1.62 -39.84 -20.20
N LEU A 18 -2.84 -39.39 -19.89
CA LEU A 18 -3.24 -38.00 -20.04
C LEU A 18 -2.40 -37.20 -19.05
N LEU A 19 -1.24 -36.70 -19.50
CA LEU A 19 -0.62 -35.53 -18.90
C LEU A 19 -1.63 -34.39 -19.05
N VAL A 20 -2.45 -34.20 -18.02
CA VAL A 20 -3.10 -32.93 -17.79
C VAL A 20 -1.98 -31.98 -17.44
N CYS A 21 -1.47 -31.26 -18.44
CA CYS A 21 -0.73 -30.04 -18.20
C CYS A 21 -1.71 -29.08 -17.53
N ALA A 22 -1.77 -29.15 -16.20
CA ALA A 22 -2.24 -28.04 -15.40
C ALA A 22 -1.28 -26.90 -15.74
N ALA A 23 -1.68 -26.03 -16.66
CA ALA A 23 -1.11 -24.71 -16.75
C ALA A 23 -1.39 -24.06 -15.39
N ALA A 24 -0.43 -24.19 -14.47
CA ALA A 24 -0.31 -23.25 -13.39
C ALA A 24 -0.11 -21.90 -14.08
N ALA A 25 -1.20 -21.14 -14.22
CA ALA A 25 -1.10 -19.73 -14.49
C ALA A 25 -0.10 -19.19 -13.45
N PRO A 26 0.91 -18.40 -13.85
CA PRO A 26 1.69 -17.71 -12.84
C PRO A 26 0.68 -16.95 -11.99
N VAL A 27 0.68 -17.20 -10.68
CA VAL A 27 0.05 -16.30 -9.71
C VAL A 27 0.65 -14.94 -10.05
N GLY A 28 -0.13 -14.13 -10.77
CA GLY A 28 0.27 -12.79 -11.12
C GLY A 28 0.52 -12.11 -9.78
N ALA A 29 1.74 -11.64 -9.58
CA ALA A 29 2.03 -10.82 -8.42
C ALA A 29 0.97 -9.72 -8.41
N GLU A 30 0.16 -9.66 -7.35
CA GLU A 30 -0.74 -8.53 -7.13
C GLU A 30 0.16 -7.29 -7.03
N GLU A 31 0.23 -6.54 -8.13
CA GLU A 31 1.09 -5.36 -8.21
C GLU A 31 0.38 -4.24 -7.44
N THR A 32 0.81 -3.99 -6.21
CA THR A 32 0.32 -2.86 -5.43
C THR A 32 0.82 -1.56 -6.03
N LEU A 33 -0.09 -0.70 -6.49
CA LEU A 33 0.27 0.56 -7.13
C LEU A 33 0.56 1.62 -6.05
N GLN A 34 1.77 2.16 -6.02
CA GLN A 34 2.15 3.17 -5.04
C GLN A 34 1.71 4.57 -5.45
N LEU A 35 1.12 5.29 -4.51
CA LEU A 35 0.68 6.67 -4.63
C LEU A 35 1.43 7.51 -3.59
N LEU A 36 2.14 8.55 -4.02
CA LEU A 36 2.67 9.54 -3.07
C LEU A 36 1.49 10.31 -2.47
N GLY A 37 1.16 10.06 -1.20
CA GLY A 37 0.01 10.66 -0.51
C GLY A 37 0.26 12.08 -0.01
N GLY A 38 1.51 12.41 0.32
CA GLY A 38 1.90 13.69 0.89
C GLY A 38 3.21 13.63 1.67
N THR A 39 3.46 14.69 2.43
CA THR A 39 4.62 14.85 3.31
C THR A 39 4.19 15.37 4.68
N LEU A 40 4.84 14.88 5.74
CA LEU A 40 4.68 15.35 7.10
C LEU A 40 6.04 15.80 7.63
N LEU A 41 6.08 16.99 8.21
CA LEU A 41 7.26 17.58 8.83
C LEU A 41 6.92 18.03 10.24
N ILE A 42 7.70 17.56 11.20
CA ILE A 42 7.78 18.16 12.53
C ILE A 42 9.22 18.68 12.64
N ASP A 43 9.37 20.00 12.75
CA ASP A 43 10.66 20.66 12.97
C ASP A 43 10.53 21.45 14.26
N GLU A 44 11.15 20.98 15.35
CA GLU A 44 11.01 21.62 16.67
C GLU A 44 11.46 23.09 16.67
N THR A 45 12.28 23.50 15.69
CA THR A 45 12.76 24.87 15.56
C THR A 45 11.85 25.75 14.69
N LYS A 46 10.98 25.15 13.85
CA LYS A 46 10.16 25.86 12.84
C LYS A 46 8.67 25.56 12.90
N GLY A 47 8.24 24.58 13.68
CA GLY A 47 6.87 24.12 13.82
C GLY A 47 6.52 22.89 12.99
N THR A 48 5.23 22.57 12.96
CA THR A 48 4.66 21.40 12.28
C THR A 48 4.06 21.79 10.93
N ASP A 49 4.35 21.02 9.87
CA ASP A 49 3.79 21.20 8.54
C ASP A 49 3.33 19.86 7.95
N CYS A 50 2.14 19.89 7.36
CA CYS A 50 1.46 18.73 6.79
C CYS A 50 0.98 19.12 5.39
N CYS A 51 1.47 18.43 4.35
CA CYS A 51 1.16 18.72 2.95
C CYS A 51 0.64 17.47 2.23
N SER A 52 -0.44 17.58 1.45
CA SER A 52 -0.93 16.49 0.61
C SER A 52 -0.49 16.63 -0.85
N ALA A 53 -0.26 15.51 -1.52
CA ALA A 53 0.09 15.48 -2.94
C ALA A 53 -1.16 15.41 -3.86
N THR A 54 -2.27 16.00 -3.40
CA THR A 54 -3.58 15.94 -4.07
C THR A 54 -3.51 16.39 -5.52
N GLY A 55 -4.20 15.67 -6.40
CA GLY A 55 -4.34 16.06 -7.81
C GLY A 55 -3.19 15.67 -8.74
N ALA A 56 -2.06 15.19 -8.21
CA ALA A 56 -0.99 14.61 -9.04
C ALA A 56 -1.40 13.28 -9.68
N HIS A 57 -2.27 12.51 -9.01
CA HIS A 57 -2.65 11.15 -9.39
C HIS A 57 -3.95 11.07 -10.21
N SER A 58 -4.88 12.02 -10.01
CA SER A 58 -6.26 11.95 -10.51
C SER A 58 -6.42 12.16 -12.02
N LYS A 59 -5.40 12.67 -12.72
CA LYS A 59 -5.53 12.96 -14.15
C LYS A 59 -5.42 11.75 -15.07
N CYS A 60 -4.84 10.63 -14.60
CA CYS A 60 -4.47 9.51 -15.48
C CYS A 60 -4.87 8.12 -14.97
N LEU A 61 -5.50 7.99 -13.80
CA LEU A 61 -5.79 6.67 -13.21
C LEU A 61 -7.21 6.21 -13.57
N MET A 62 -7.26 5.12 -14.34
CA MET A 62 -8.49 4.40 -14.65
C MET A 62 -8.73 3.36 -13.55
N TYR A 63 -10.00 3.18 -13.18
CA TYR A 63 -10.40 2.14 -12.25
C TYR A 63 -10.17 0.77 -12.88
N THR A 64 -9.41 -0.06 -12.17
CA THR A 64 -9.24 -1.48 -12.49
C THR A 64 -9.75 -2.28 -11.30
N PRO A 65 -10.79 -3.12 -11.49
CA PRO A 65 -11.33 -3.95 -10.42
C PRO A 65 -10.24 -4.83 -9.79
N GLY A 66 -10.20 -4.85 -8.45
CA GLY A 66 -9.23 -5.64 -7.69
C GLY A 66 -7.83 -5.04 -7.58
N THR A 67 -7.58 -3.83 -8.08
CA THR A 67 -6.28 -3.16 -7.87
C THR A 67 -6.19 -2.58 -6.47
N THR A 68 -5.16 -3.01 -5.72
CA THR A 68 -4.78 -2.40 -4.44
C THR A 68 -3.83 -1.24 -4.66
N TYR A 69 -4.13 -0.10 -4.05
CA TYR A 69 -3.30 1.09 -4.05
C TYR A 69 -2.65 1.27 -2.68
N ARG A 70 -1.36 1.62 -2.66
CA ARG A 70 -0.61 1.96 -1.44
C ARG A 70 -0.38 3.45 -1.37
N VAL A 71 -1.02 4.13 -0.43
CA VAL A 71 -0.73 5.53 -0.13
C VAL A 71 0.56 5.57 0.69
N VAL A 72 1.58 6.25 0.19
CA VAL A 72 2.88 6.44 0.83
C VAL A 72 3.03 7.91 1.24
N VAL A 73 3.25 8.16 2.52
CA VAL A 73 3.51 9.50 3.06
C VAL A 73 4.94 9.58 3.53
N LEU A 74 5.67 10.60 3.11
CA LEU A 74 7.05 10.82 3.57
C LEU A 74 7.04 11.63 4.86
N CYS A 75 7.81 11.21 5.85
CA CYS A 75 7.84 11.86 7.15
C CYS A 75 9.27 12.27 7.51
N GLU A 76 9.40 13.47 8.07
CA GLU A 76 10.65 13.99 8.60
C GLU A 76 10.38 14.63 9.97
N TYR A 77 11.14 14.20 10.97
CA TYR A 77 11.22 14.81 12.28
C TYR A 77 12.62 15.39 12.44
N LYS A 78 12.69 16.68 12.81
CA LYS A 78 13.92 17.40 13.09
C LYS A 78 13.92 17.84 14.53
N ASP A 79 14.86 17.29 15.28
CA ASP A 79 15.08 17.55 16.69
C ASP A 79 15.82 18.90 16.86
N GLY A 80 15.31 19.74 17.75
CA GLY A 80 15.91 21.02 18.14
C GLY A 80 16.92 20.89 19.27
N ASN A 81 17.06 19.71 19.87
CA ASN A 81 17.84 19.40 21.06
C ASN A 81 17.42 20.21 22.29
N ASP A 82 16.12 20.50 22.43
CA ASP A 82 15.60 21.22 23.58
C ASP A 82 15.67 20.35 24.86
N ALA A 83 15.57 20.99 26.03
CA ALA A 83 15.58 20.31 27.33
C ALA A 83 14.21 19.71 27.69
N ILE A 84 13.17 19.91 26.86
CA ILE A 84 11.78 19.55 27.13
C ILE A 84 11.36 18.38 26.24
N GLY A 85 11.42 17.16 26.79
CA GLY A 85 10.97 15.96 26.08
C GLY A 85 9.47 15.94 25.80
N GLN A 86 9.09 16.03 24.52
CA GLN A 86 7.74 15.81 24.02
C GLN A 86 7.66 14.59 23.10
N THR A 87 6.45 14.13 22.80
CA THR A 87 6.25 13.03 21.84
C THR A 87 5.75 13.63 20.53
N ALA A 88 6.56 13.51 19.48
CA ALA A 88 6.15 13.78 18.12
C ALA A 88 5.35 12.59 17.57
N GLN A 89 4.24 12.87 16.90
CA GLN A 89 3.37 11.86 16.30
C GLN A 89 3.07 12.20 14.85
N PHE A 90 3.29 11.22 13.97
CA PHE A 90 2.80 11.20 12.60
C PHE A 90 1.67 10.20 12.47
N ARG A 91 0.65 10.54 11.68
CA ARG A 91 -0.50 9.67 11.39
C ARG A 91 -0.94 9.81 9.95
N LEU A 92 -1.25 8.67 9.35
CA LEU A 92 -1.89 8.51 8.04
C LEU A 92 -3.13 7.63 8.24
N GLU A 93 -4.29 8.11 7.78
CA GLU A 93 -5.52 7.33 7.73
C GLU A 93 -5.99 7.19 6.28
N GLY A 94 -6.15 5.95 5.84
CA GLY A 94 -6.53 5.60 4.47
C GLY A 94 -8.03 5.72 4.19
N PRO A 95 -8.45 5.55 2.93
CA PRO A 95 -9.84 5.68 2.50
C PRO A 95 -10.82 4.70 3.16
N ASP A 96 -10.32 3.55 3.62
CA ASP A 96 -11.07 2.50 4.30
C ASP A 96 -10.96 2.59 5.84
N GLY A 97 -10.37 3.67 6.36
CA GLY A 97 -10.13 3.88 7.78
C GLY A 97 -8.93 3.10 8.35
N THR A 98 -8.14 2.43 7.51
CA THR A 98 -6.86 1.86 7.94
C THR A 98 -5.91 2.96 8.39
N VAL A 99 -5.11 2.69 9.42
CA VAL A 99 -4.25 3.72 10.03
C VAL A 99 -2.83 3.20 10.15
N ASP A 100 -1.88 4.05 9.77
CA ASP A 100 -0.46 3.89 10.09
C ASP A 100 0.04 5.09 10.90
N THR A 101 0.88 4.83 11.90
CA THR A 101 1.38 5.87 12.82
C THR A 101 2.84 5.67 13.16
N LYS A 102 3.51 6.78 13.42
CA LYS A 102 4.86 6.81 13.98
C LYS A 102 4.89 7.76 15.16
N SER A 103 5.37 7.27 16.30
CA SER A 103 5.72 8.11 17.44
C SER A 103 7.23 8.18 17.61
N ILE A 104 7.72 9.36 17.97
CA ILE A 104 9.11 9.62 18.29
C ILE A 104 9.12 10.30 19.65
N TRP A 105 9.91 9.74 20.56
CA TRP A 105 10.12 10.34 21.87
C TRP A 105 11.35 11.25 21.76
N ASP A 106 11.14 12.55 21.95
CA ASP A 106 12.22 13.54 22.07
C ASP A 106 13.12 13.17 23.25
N ILE A 107 14.42 13.11 22.98
CA ILE A 107 15.46 12.80 23.95
C ILE A 107 16.23 14.09 24.23
N PRO A 108 16.05 14.71 25.41
CA PRO A 108 16.76 15.94 25.73
C PRO A 108 18.26 15.81 25.51
N ILE A 109 18.86 16.80 24.84
CA ILE A 109 20.31 16.93 24.62
C ILE A 109 20.88 15.87 23.63
N PHE A 110 20.06 14.98 23.06
CA PHE A 110 20.48 13.96 22.09
C PHE A 110 19.71 14.06 20.78
N ASN A 111 20.45 14.26 19.68
CA ASN A 111 19.84 14.26 18.35
C ASN A 111 19.22 12.90 18.02
N ASN A 112 17.91 12.88 17.87
CA ASN A 112 17.08 11.75 17.47
C ASN A 112 16.29 12.02 16.16
N ASP A 113 16.84 12.87 15.29
CA ASP A 113 16.33 13.14 13.93
C ASP A 113 15.87 11.86 13.25
N TRP A 114 14.73 11.93 12.56
CA TRP A 114 14.17 10.76 11.92
C TRP A 114 13.58 11.08 10.55
N LYS A 115 13.83 10.18 9.59
CA LYS A 115 13.17 10.16 8.29
C LYS A 115 12.57 8.80 8.06
N GLY A 116 11.38 8.78 7.49
CA GLY A 116 10.73 7.53 7.12
C GLY A 116 9.47 7.75 6.33
N ARG A 117 8.58 6.75 6.42
CA ARG A 117 7.35 6.72 5.66
C ARG A 117 6.24 6.03 6.44
N LEU A 118 5.02 6.52 6.25
CA LEU A 118 3.78 5.84 6.63
C LEU A 118 3.13 5.26 5.37
N THR A 119 2.48 4.11 5.51
CA THR A 119 1.83 3.43 4.39
C THR A 119 0.49 2.83 4.78
N VAL A 120 -0.53 3.04 3.96
CA VAL A 120 -1.81 2.34 4.04
C VAL A 120 -2.18 1.80 2.66
N ASP A 121 -2.75 0.61 2.65
CA ASP A 121 -3.24 -0.05 1.43
C ASP A 121 -4.76 0.04 1.41
N PHE A 122 -5.34 0.30 0.24
CA PHE A 122 -6.79 0.23 0.05
C PHE A 122 -7.13 -0.32 -1.32
N THR A 123 -8.25 -1.06 -1.40
CA THR A 123 -8.78 -1.63 -2.65
C THR A 123 -10.16 -1.04 -2.92
N PRO A 124 -10.31 -0.16 -3.92
CA PRO A 124 -11.59 0.41 -4.35
C PRO A 124 -12.61 -0.65 -4.79
N ASP A 125 -13.86 -0.53 -4.34
CA ASP A 125 -14.97 -1.35 -4.83
C ASP A 125 -15.51 -0.86 -6.19
N GLY A 126 -15.16 0.36 -6.59
CA GLY A 126 -15.62 0.96 -7.83
C GLY A 126 -14.88 2.27 -8.20
N PRO A 127 -15.25 2.88 -9.33
CA PRO A 127 -14.84 4.24 -9.66
C PRO A 127 -15.31 5.23 -8.60
N GLY A 128 -14.55 6.30 -8.38
CA GLY A 128 -14.89 7.31 -7.39
C GLY A 128 -13.69 8.08 -6.89
N THR A 129 -13.96 9.00 -5.96
CA THR A 129 -12.93 9.78 -5.27
C THR A 129 -12.69 9.18 -3.90
N TYR A 130 -11.43 8.84 -3.64
CA TYR A 130 -10.96 8.26 -2.39
C TYR A 130 -10.07 9.28 -1.68
N TYR A 131 -10.21 9.37 -0.35
CA TYR A 131 -9.55 10.38 0.46
C TYR A 131 -8.72 9.73 1.55
N TRP A 132 -7.62 10.36 1.92
CA TRP A 132 -6.83 9.99 3.09
C TRP A 132 -6.53 11.23 3.94
N GLU A 133 -6.39 11.03 5.25
CA GLU A 133 -6.09 12.10 6.20
C GLU A 133 -4.66 11.99 6.69
N LEU A 134 -4.00 13.13 6.79
CA LEU A 134 -2.63 13.28 7.28
C LEU A 134 -2.65 14.12 8.53
N THR A 135 -1.95 13.70 9.58
CA THR A 135 -1.82 14.49 10.80
C THR A 135 -0.40 14.37 11.35
N CYS A 136 0.12 15.51 11.82
CA CYS A 136 1.41 15.63 12.47
C CYS A 136 1.23 16.49 13.72
N SER A 137 1.73 16.03 14.87
CA SER A 137 1.56 16.75 16.14
C SER A 137 2.74 16.56 17.09
N GLU A 138 2.95 17.57 17.92
CA GLU A 138 3.96 17.62 18.97
C GLU A 138 3.52 18.60 20.05
N GLY A 139 3.37 18.11 21.29
CA GLY A 139 2.87 18.91 22.40
C GLY A 139 1.51 19.58 22.09
N ALA A 140 1.51 20.91 22.08
CA ALA A 140 0.32 21.73 21.77
C ALA A 140 0.20 22.08 20.27
N HIS A 141 1.18 21.72 19.45
CA HIS A 141 1.22 22.01 18.03
C HIS A 141 0.70 20.82 17.23
N SER A 142 -0.09 21.12 16.20
CA SER A 142 -0.59 20.10 15.27
C SER A 142 -0.89 20.73 13.92
N ALA A 143 -0.67 19.97 12.85
CA ALA A 143 -1.14 20.28 11.52
C ALA A 143 -1.83 19.06 10.89
N SER A 144 -2.67 19.33 9.89
CA SER A 144 -3.40 18.29 9.17
C SER A 144 -3.56 18.66 7.70
N ALA A 145 -3.58 17.65 6.84
CA ALA A 145 -3.88 17.81 5.43
C ALA A 145 -4.72 16.63 4.94
N ARG A 146 -5.52 16.88 3.90
CA ARG A 146 -6.33 15.85 3.24
C ARG A 146 -5.81 15.61 1.84
N GLY A 147 -5.59 14.34 1.51
CA GLY A 147 -5.24 13.91 0.17
C GLY A 147 -6.41 13.27 -0.55
N SER A 148 -6.36 13.23 -1.89
CA SER A 148 -7.33 12.46 -2.67
C SER A 148 -6.77 11.92 -3.99
N ILE A 149 -7.45 10.88 -4.46
CA ILE A 149 -7.29 10.27 -5.77
C ILE A 149 -8.68 10.10 -6.39
N GLU A 150 -8.77 10.36 -7.69
CA GLU A 150 -9.97 10.10 -8.49
C GLU A 150 -9.66 8.90 -9.40
N LEU A 151 -10.53 7.89 -9.36
CA LEU A 151 -10.49 6.71 -10.21
C LEU A 151 -11.69 6.74 -11.14
N ARG A 152 -11.46 6.67 -12.45
CA ARG A 152 -12.49 6.79 -13.49
C ARG A 152 -12.77 5.50 -14.22
#